data_AF-A0A815I125-F1
#
_entry.id   AF-A0A815I125-F1
#
_cell.length_a   1.000
_cell.length_b   1.000
_cell.length_c   1.000
_cell.angle_alpha   90.00
_cell.angle_beta   90.00
_cell.angle_gamma   90.00
#
_symmetry.space_group_name_H-M   'P 1'
#
loop_
_entity.id
_entity.type
_entity.pdbx_description
1 polymer ?
#
loop_
_entity_poly.entity_id
_entity_poly.type
_entity_poly.pdbx_seq_one_letter_code
_entity_poly.pdbx_strand_id
1 'polypeptide(L)'
;MEDNMKILESMGFTDRELNRKALTRAENDIREAVTLLTSSHLFNDDFMTSNEHRPTSTFIGSLTEKQMKRQQNVTSDKASSVSSDGLSIENSNSFTTSAFLDLEKRIYGNTWSIPYKREENLGRCLLSAIRLALDGIADQDEHCKKFMEALVPEAFRKLQCSHSINHWGVVVQLGVFDMVQLLVDLIAARLSYSPVPIQLLQTLAILFDHDSVFQQKNKNRPYDGSLYDKQLGKRILAKSSSIFSFFNQTEPYGWLCEIINRFVLKDGIENLKKQFKSVQPLTALEYNALLSPFAQCMEYLFIDKYQQLFSEHIEQALDYVKNLKEEDFKAESTNSIFELLTTLRKISSVVWKNRVAQMEELHLNILLKMVTLSNFNAKMNSLKELSKIIENCTSSVQSIIKTSISHDAVTKWIIEHSILSKSLEGNIDQKQYIEKVQTLMDFIAPRILKEDIETIWKMQYARSLVTVDHLLSLTASAATKFNLEQLNYLIDFIDNSWKTETIPIQEKIIELLGAIGRGCQKDCAARILEVLWDMAHED
;
A
#
# COMPACT_ATOMS: atom_id res chain seq x y z
N MET A 1 -39.27 -28.59 26.57
CA MET A 1 -39.24 -27.31 25.85
C MET A 1 -39.00 -26.13 26.80
N GLU A 2 -39.81 -25.93 27.84
CA GLU A 2 -39.65 -24.79 28.77
C GLU A 2 -38.27 -24.71 29.47
N ASP A 3 -37.73 -25.85 29.92
CA ASP A 3 -36.42 -25.89 30.59
C ASP A 3 -35.26 -25.57 29.63
N ASN A 4 -35.37 -26.04 28.38
CA ASN A 4 -34.39 -25.74 27.34
C ASN A 4 -34.46 -24.27 26.90
N MET A 5 -35.65 -23.65 26.98
CA MET A 5 -35.84 -22.23 26.70
C MET A 5 -35.16 -21.36 27.77
N LYS A 6 -35.26 -21.72 29.05
CA LYS A 6 -34.51 -21.07 30.13
C LYS A 6 -33.00 -21.23 29.99
N ILE A 7 -32.54 -22.39 29.49
CA ILE A 7 -31.12 -22.63 29.23
C ILE A 7 -30.62 -21.72 28.10
N LEU A 8 -31.35 -21.59 27.00
CA LEU A 8 -31.00 -20.67 25.90
C LEU A 8 -31.00 -19.19 26.36
N GLU A 9 -31.96 -18.79 27.18
CA GLU A 9 -31.99 -17.47 27.82
C GLU A 9 -30.75 -17.23 28.70
N SER A 10 -30.33 -18.23 29.47
CA SER A 10 -29.12 -18.15 30.30
C SER A 10 -27.82 -18.11 29.49
N MET A 11 -27.85 -18.60 28.24
CA MET A 11 -26.74 -18.54 27.29
C MET A 11 -26.68 -17.21 26.51
N GLY A 12 -27.65 -16.31 26.72
CA GLY A 12 -27.68 -14.98 26.11
C GLY A 12 -28.61 -14.83 24.90
N PHE A 13 -29.33 -15.88 24.51
CA PHE A 13 -30.38 -15.79 23.49
C PHE A 13 -31.67 -15.26 24.13
N THR A 14 -31.89 -13.94 24.04
CA THR A 14 -32.96 -13.25 24.77
C THR A 14 -34.31 -13.22 24.04
N ASP A 15 -34.35 -13.59 22.76
CA ASP A 15 -35.57 -13.67 21.97
C ASP A 15 -36.26 -15.04 22.17
N ARG A 16 -37.33 -15.04 22.98
CA ARG A 16 -38.12 -16.23 23.28
C ARG A 16 -38.79 -16.85 22.07
N GLU A 17 -39.20 -16.05 21.10
CA GLU A 17 -39.95 -16.56 19.94
C GLU A 17 -39.02 -17.25 18.95
N LEU A 18 -37.83 -16.69 18.73
CA LEU A 18 -36.76 -17.33 17.97
C LEU A 18 -36.25 -18.61 18.66
N ASN A 19 -36.03 -18.57 19.97
CA ASN A 19 -35.64 -19.76 20.74
C ASN A 19 -36.67 -20.88 20.64
N ARG A 20 -37.97 -20.54 20.68
CA ARG A 20 -39.05 -21.53 20.52
C ARG A 20 -39.06 -22.13 19.12
N LYS A 21 -38.91 -21.31 18.07
CA LYS A 21 -38.83 -21.80 16.67
C LYS A 21 -37.61 -22.69 16.44
N ALA A 22 -36.44 -22.29 16.95
CA ALA A 22 -35.21 -23.07 16.86
C ALA A 22 -35.35 -24.41 17.62
N LEU A 23 -35.90 -24.41 18.83
CA LEU A 23 -36.18 -25.64 19.58
C LEU A 23 -37.25 -26.51 18.93
N THR A 24 -38.27 -25.95 18.28
CA THR A 24 -39.24 -26.74 17.52
C THR A 24 -38.59 -27.41 16.30
N ARG A 25 -37.71 -26.70 15.59
CA ARG A 25 -37.02 -27.23 14.41
C ARG A 25 -35.91 -28.22 14.74
N ALA A 26 -35.29 -28.07 15.92
CA ALA A 26 -34.30 -28.97 16.47
C ALA A 26 -34.90 -30.14 17.29
N GLU A 27 -36.21 -30.39 17.20
CA GLU A 27 -36.90 -31.44 17.97
C GLU A 27 -36.61 -31.39 19.49
N ASN A 28 -36.48 -30.17 20.02
CA ASN A 28 -36.16 -29.85 21.39
C ASN A 28 -34.74 -30.23 21.85
N ASP A 29 -33.79 -30.49 20.93
CA ASP A 29 -32.36 -30.61 21.21
C ASP A 29 -31.71 -29.22 21.35
N ILE A 30 -31.07 -28.96 22.50
CA ILE A 30 -30.40 -27.68 22.78
C ILE A 30 -29.19 -27.44 21.87
N ARG A 31 -28.37 -28.46 21.60
CA ARG A 31 -27.12 -28.26 20.85
C ARG A 31 -27.43 -27.88 19.42
N GLU A 32 -28.40 -28.56 18.81
CA GLU A 32 -28.84 -28.27 17.45
C GLU A 32 -29.58 -26.93 17.38
N ALA A 33 -30.40 -26.60 18.39
CA ALA A 33 -31.03 -25.27 18.49
C ALA A 33 -29.99 -24.14 18.60
N VAL A 34 -28.91 -24.32 19.36
CA VAL A 34 -27.80 -23.35 19.45
C VAL A 34 -27.07 -23.23 18.11
N THR A 35 -26.82 -24.34 17.40
CA THR A 35 -26.23 -24.31 16.05
C THR A 35 -27.10 -23.54 15.06
N LEU A 36 -28.42 -23.73 15.12
CA LEU A 36 -29.37 -22.99 14.30
C LEU A 36 -29.41 -21.49 14.66
N LEU A 37 -29.37 -21.14 15.94
CA LEU A 37 -29.38 -19.74 16.40
C LEU A 37 -28.05 -19.01 16.16
N THR A 38 -26.95 -19.74 15.93
CA THR A 38 -25.61 -19.19 15.69
C THR A 38 -25.18 -19.21 14.24
N SER A 39 -25.88 -19.95 13.38
CA SER A 39 -25.65 -19.98 11.94
C SER A 39 -26.53 -18.95 11.23
N SER A 40 -25.92 -18.15 10.36
CA SER A 40 -26.55 -17.01 9.67
C SER A 40 -27.64 -17.39 8.63
N HIS A 41 -28.13 -18.63 8.63
CA HIS A 41 -29.00 -19.17 7.58
C HIS A 41 -30.51 -19.17 7.90
N LEU A 42 -30.94 -18.62 9.04
CA LEU A 42 -32.37 -18.54 9.39
C LEU A 42 -33.13 -17.36 8.75
N PHE A 43 -32.48 -16.50 7.97
CA PHE A 43 -33.09 -15.24 7.52
C PHE A 43 -33.57 -15.19 6.06
N ASN A 44 -33.59 -16.32 5.33
CA ASN A 44 -33.93 -16.28 3.90
C ASN A 44 -35.14 -17.09 3.42
N ASP A 45 -35.81 -17.90 4.24
CA ASP A 45 -37.03 -18.60 3.80
C ASP A 45 -38.18 -18.32 4.76
N ASP A 46 -38.91 -17.23 4.48
CA ASP A 46 -40.38 -17.13 4.48
C ASP A 46 -40.81 -15.66 4.68
N PHE A 47 -40.88 -14.93 3.56
CA PHE A 47 -41.70 -13.73 3.46
C PHE A 47 -42.91 -14.04 2.58
N MET A 48 -44.08 -14.27 3.19
CA MET A 48 -45.37 -13.85 2.65
C MET A 48 -46.41 -13.89 3.78
N THR A 49 -46.70 -12.74 4.39
CA THR A 49 -48.05 -12.11 4.39
C THR A 49 -48.17 -11.01 5.47
N SER A 50 -48.75 -9.88 5.01
CA SER A 50 -49.48 -8.83 5.74
C SER A 50 -48.80 -7.95 6.80
N ASN A 51 -48.71 -6.67 6.44
CA ASN A 51 -48.75 -5.45 7.25
C ASN A 51 -49.13 -5.62 8.74
N GLU A 52 -48.30 -5.08 9.64
CA GLU A 52 -48.62 -3.89 10.46
C GLU A 52 -47.49 -3.58 11.48
N HIS A 53 -47.23 -2.29 11.69
CA HIS A 53 -46.50 -1.67 12.81
C HIS A 53 -45.10 -2.20 13.17
N ARG A 54 -44.06 -1.45 12.75
CA ARG A 54 -42.70 -1.51 13.32
C ARG A 54 -42.65 -0.79 14.68
N PRO A 55 -42.21 -1.43 15.77
CA PRO A 55 -41.56 -0.75 16.87
C PRO A 55 -40.06 -1.08 16.91
N THR A 56 -39.26 -0.02 17.03
CA THR A 56 -38.02 0.11 17.82
C THR A 56 -37.08 -1.10 17.98
N SER A 57 -35.91 -0.98 17.33
CA SER A 57 -34.56 -1.12 17.91
C SER A 57 -34.47 -1.90 19.24
N THR A 58 -34.11 -3.18 19.17
CA THR A 58 -33.62 -3.92 20.34
C THR A 58 -32.18 -3.51 20.60
N PHE A 59 -32.06 -2.42 21.36
CA PHE A 59 -30.89 -1.98 22.10
C PHE A 59 -30.32 -3.15 22.92
N ILE A 60 -29.05 -3.52 22.71
CA ILE A 60 -28.33 -4.42 23.64
C ILE A 60 -27.98 -3.59 24.88
N GLY A 61 -28.63 -3.90 25.99
CA GLY A 61 -28.50 -3.22 27.27
C GLY A 61 -27.14 -3.40 27.97
N SER A 62 -26.85 -2.44 28.84
CA SER A 62 -25.66 -2.29 29.69
C SER A 62 -25.23 -3.55 30.45
N LEU A 63 -23.91 -3.60 30.71
CA LEU A 63 -23.22 -4.47 31.67
C LEU A 63 -23.99 -4.59 33.00
N THR A 64 -24.13 -5.82 33.50
CA THR A 64 -24.83 -6.10 34.76
C THR A 64 -23.99 -5.72 35.98
N GLU A 65 -24.65 -5.36 37.10
CA GLU A 65 -24.04 -4.96 38.38
C GLU A 65 -22.97 -5.92 38.94
N LYS A 66 -22.99 -7.20 38.55
CA LYS A 66 -21.95 -8.18 38.92
C LYS A 66 -20.65 -8.02 38.15
N GLN A 67 -20.67 -7.39 36.97
CA GLN A 67 -19.49 -7.03 36.19
C GLN A 67 -18.92 -5.65 36.60
N MET A 68 -19.76 -4.73 37.08
CA MET A 68 -19.31 -3.45 37.66
C MET A 68 -18.59 -3.62 39.02
N LYS A 69 -19.00 -4.58 39.86
CA LYS A 69 -18.36 -4.84 41.17
C LYS A 69 -16.95 -5.46 41.11
N ARG A 70 -16.49 -5.93 39.94
CA ARG A 70 -15.10 -6.39 39.75
C ARG A 70 -14.14 -5.26 39.35
N GLN A 71 -14.64 -4.11 38.92
CA GLN A 71 -13.82 -2.94 38.55
C GLN A 71 -13.82 -1.82 39.61
N GLN A 72 -14.68 -1.88 40.64
CA GLN A 72 -14.74 -0.88 41.72
C GLN A 72 -14.00 -1.24 43.01
N ASN A 73 -13.36 -2.41 43.12
CA ASN A 73 -12.64 -2.82 44.34
C ASN A 73 -11.13 -2.48 44.37
N VAL A 74 -10.66 -1.49 43.58
CA VAL A 74 -9.22 -1.10 43.58
C VAL A 74 -8.97 0.34 44.03
N THR A 75 -9.98 1.09 44.48
CA THR A 75 -9.75 2.46 45.02
C THR A 75 -10.60 2.77 46.25
N SER A 76 -9.92 3.15 47.35
CA SER A 76 -10.40 3.54 48.71
C SER A 76 -10.92 2.37 49.56
N ASP A 77 -10.45 2.04 50.77
CA ASP A 77 -9.59 2.68 51.77
C ASP A 77 -8.96 1.60 52.68
N LYS A 78 -7.69 1.77 53.07
CA LYS A 78 -7.22 1.93 54.48
C LYS A 78 -5.73 1.64 54.62
N ALA A 79 -5.07 2.61 55.26
CA ALA A 79 -3.71 2.55 55.74
C ALA A 79 -3.49 1.42 56.77
N SER A 80 -2.20 1.14 56.97
CA SER A 80 -1.53 0.39 58.04
C SER A 80 -1.18 -1.11 57.84
N SER A 81 0.11 -1.26 57.49
CA SER A 81 1.09 -2.27 57.98
C SER A 81 1.20 -3.65 57.32
N VAL A 82 2.48 -4.00 57.06
CA VAL A 82 3.06 -5.33 56.78
C VAL A 82 2.89 -5.80 55.31
N SER A 83 3.90 -6.17 54.52
CA SER A 83 5.36 -6.32 54.65
C SER A 83 5.96 -6.25 53.24
N SER A 84 7.17 -5.71 53.14
CA SER A 84 8.02 -5.69 51.97
C SER A 84 8.25 -7.08 51.38
N ASP A 85 7.84 -7.29 50.13
CA ASP A 85 8.60 -8.14 49.19
C ASP A 85 8.28 -7.78 47.73
N GLY A 86 9.27 -7.12 47.11
CA GLY A 86 9.67 -7.29 45.71
C GLY A 86 8.71 -6.89 44.58
N LEU A 87 8.55 -5.59 44.31
CA LEU A 87 8.26 -5.06 42.96
C LEU A 87 8.69 -3.59 42.89
N SER A 88 10.01 -3.36 42.74
CA SER A 88 10.53 -2.06 42.35
C SER A 88 10.33 -1.87 40.84
N ILE A 89 9.27 -1.15 40.46
CA ILE A 89 9.29 -0.44 39.18
C ILE A 89 10.41 0.58 39.34
N GLU A 90 11.55 0.33 38.71
CA GLU A 90 12.63 1.30 38.67
C GLU A 90 12.09 2.59 38.07
N ASN A 91 12.01 3.62 38.91
CA ASN A 91 11.93 5.03 38.54
C ASN A 91 13.24 5.50 37.88
N SER A 92 13.82 4.67 37.01
CA SER A 92 15.00 5.03 36.24
C SER A 92 14.53 5.77 34.99
N ASN A 93 15.04 6.98 34.78
CA ASN A 93 14.86 7.76 33.54
C ASN A 93 15.54 7.10 32.33
N SER A 94 15.93 5.82 32.42
CA SER A 94 16.63 5.06 31.39
C SER A 94 15.68 4.12 30.63
N PHE A 95 16.05 3.81 29.40
CA PHE A 95 15.35 2.80 28.61
C PHE A 95 15.52 1.39 29.21
N THR A 96 14.55 0.50 28.98
CA THR A 96 14.60 -0.88 29.49
C THR A 96 15.51 -1.79 28.64
N THR A 97 16.83 -1.58 28.73
CA THR A 97 17.84 -2.23 27.88
C THR A 97 17.80 -3.76 27.93
N SER A 98 17.61 -4.37 29.11
CA SER A 98 17.53 -5.84 29.21
C SER A 98 16.34 -6.41 28.43
N ALA A 99 15.16 -5.80 28.54
CA ALA A 99 13.98 -6.22 27.79
C ALA A 99 14.19 -6.04 26.27
N PHE A 100 14.87 -4.96 25.87
CA PHE A 100 15.21 -4.71 24.47
C PHE A 100 16.12 -5.79 23.88
N LEU A 101 17.22 -6.14 24.55
CA LEU A 101 18.18 -7.13 24.04
C LEU A 101 17.54 -8.52 23.92
N ASP A 102 16.68 -8.90 24.86
CA ASP A 102 15.95 -10.17 24.80
C ASP A 102 14.91 -10.18 23.68
N LEU A 103 14.23 -9.04 23.45
CA LEU A 103 13.30 -8.87 22.35
C LEU A 103 14.01 -8.93 21.00
N GLU A 104 15.17 -8.29 20.86
CA GLU A 104 15.98 -8.28 19.64
C GLU A 104 16.37 -9.71 19.23
N LYS A 105 16.91 -10.49 20.18
CA LYS A 105 17.23 -11.92 19.96
C LYS A 105 16.02 -12.73 19.53
N ARG A 106 14.84 -12.47 20.12
CA ARG A 106 13.60 -13.19 19.81
C ARG A 106 13.02 -12.81 18.46
N ILE A 107 13.17 -11.55 18.03
CA ILE A 107 12.65 -11.08 16.75
C ILE A 107 13.49 -11.59 15.59
N TYR A 108 14.82 -11.56 15.70
CA TYR A 108 15.73 -12.00 14.65
C TYR A 108 16.10 -13.49 14.75
N GLY A 109 15.70 -14.17 15.81
CA GLY A 109 15.90 -15.61 15.99
C GLY A 109 14.97 -16.48 15.13
N ASN A 110 15.32 -17.77 15.04
CA ASN A 110 14.58 -18.76 14.24
C ASN A 110 13.21 -19.14 14.84
N THR A 111 13.03 -19.00 16.15
CA THR A 111 11.78 -19.35 16.84
C THR A 111 10.98 -18.08 17.14
N TRP A 112 10.07 -17.72 16.24
CA TRP A 112 9.18 -16.57 16.46
C TRP A 112 8.11 -16.91 17.49
N SER A 113 8.09 -16.17 18.59
CA SER A 113 6.99 -16.20 19.56
C SER A 113 6.41 -14.81 19.68
N ILE A 114 5.08 -14.70 19.54
CA ILE A 114 4.36 -13.44 19.38
C ILE A 114 4.42 -12.64 20.69
N PRO A 115 5.05 -11.45 20.74
CA PRO A 115 5.09 -10.63 21.94
C PRO A 115 3.85 -9.73 21.96
N TYR A 116 2.80 -10.13 22.68
CA TYR A 116 1.49 -9.44 22.65
C TYR A 116 1.01 -8.96 24.02
N LYS A 117 1.74 -9.25 25.10
CA LYS A 117 1.35 -8.82 26.45
C LYS A 117 2.09 -7.56 26.87
N ARG A 118 1.42 -6.72 27.65
CA ARG A 118 1.95 -5.42 28.09
C ARG A 118 3.13 -5.55 29.05
N GLU A 119 3.13 -6.60 29.85
CA GLU A 119 4.18 -6.97 30.80
C GLU A 119 5.36 -7.70 30.15
N GLU A 120 5.23 -8.15 28.89
CA GLU A 120 6.31 -8.77 28.13
C GLU A 120 7.25 -7.72 27.51
N ASN A 121 8.36 -8.19 26.93
CA ASN A 121 9.46 -7.32 26.49
C ASN A 121 9.02 -6.23 25.50
N LEU A 122 8.14 -6.52 24.55
CA LEU A 122 7.65 -5.51 23.60
C LEU A 122 6.84 -4.42 24.31
N GLY A 123 5.89 -4.81 25.17
CA GLY A 123 5.08 -3.85 25.93
C GLY A 123 5.93 -2.98 26.86
N ARG A 124 6.91 -3.57 27.54
CA ARG A 124 7.86 -2.84 28.41
C ARG A 124 8.71 -1.84 27.62
N CYS A 125 9.24 -2.25 26.46
CA CYS A 125 10.02 -1.36 25.60
C CYS A 125 9.16 -0.21 25.04
N LEU A 126 7.93 -0.50 24.58
CA LEU A 126 7.00 0.54 24.11
C LEU A 126 6.68 1.55 25.21
N LEU A 127 6.35 1.10 26.42
CA LEU A 127 6.05 2.00 27.54
C LEU A 127 7.25 2.86 27.94
N SER A 128 8.45 2.27 27.98
CA SER A 128 9.67 2.99 28.27
C SER A 128 9.97 4.03 27.19
N ALA A 129 9.86 3.66 25.91
CA ALA A 129 10.05 4.56 24.77
C ALA A 129 9.02 5.70 24.76
N ILE A 130 7.75 5.45 25.10
CA ILE A 130 6.72 6.49 25.18
C ILE A 130 7.13 7.54 26.22
N ARG A 131 7.57 7.11 27.41
CA ARG A 131 8.02 8.03 28.46
C ARG A 131 9.19 8.88 27.97
N LEU A 132 10.24 8.26 27.43
CA LEU A 132 11.41 8.99 26.91
C LEU A 132 11.04 9.92 25.75
N ALA A 133 10.07 9.53 24.92
CA ALA A 133 9.60 10.35 23.80
C ALA A 133 8.81 11.56 24.31
N LEU A 134 7.99 11.42 25.34
CA LEU A 134 7.31 12.56 25.98
C LEU A 134 8.31 13.53 26.60
N ASP A 135 9.36 13.01 27.22
CA ASP A 135 10.44 13.80 27.85
C ASP A 135 11.43 14.41 26.83
N GLY A 136 11.32 14.05 25.54
CA GLY A 136 12.19 14.58 24.48
C GLY A 136 13.62 14.03 24.48
N ILE A 137 13.86 12.92 25.18
CA ILE A 137 15.19 12.29 25.33
C ILE A 137 15.29 10.92 24.65
N ALA A 138 14.23 10.46 23.96
CA ALA A 138 14.19 9.15 23.30
C ALA A 138 15.32 8.93 22.27
N ASP A 139 15.72 9.97 21.53
CA ASP A 139 16.79 9.86 20.53
C ASP A 139 18.20 9.93 21.16
N GLN A 140 18.29 10.36 22.42
CA GLN A 140 19.56 10.44 23.16
C GLN A 140 19.96 9.07 23.73
N ASP A 141 18.98 8.20 23.98
CA ASP A 141 19.21 6.82 24.41
C ASP A 141 19.41 5.91 23.18
N GLU A 142 20.61 5.35 23.04
CA GLU A 142 21.01 4.53 21.89
C GLU A 142 20.10 3.30 21.68
N HIS A 143 19.69 2.65 22.78
CA HIS A 143 18.84 1.46 22.71
C HIS A 143 17.40 1.84 22.37
N CYS A 144 16.88 2.95 22.91
CA CYS A 144 15.57 3.47 22.55
C CYS A 144 15.52 3.89 21.09
N LYS A 145 16.57 4.56 20.59
CA LYS A 145 16.69 4.92 19.18
C LYS A 145 16.71 3.68 18.27
N LYS A 146 17.57 2.70 18.57
CA LYS A 146 17.63 1.42 17.82
C LYS A 146 16.31 0.65 17.88
N PHE A 147 15.62 0.70 19.03
CA PHE A 147 14.28 0.14 19.18
C PHE A 147 13.29 0.78 18.21
N MET A 148 13.24 2.11 18.14
CA MET A 148 12.33 2.85 17.27
C MET A 148 12.68 2.71 15.77
N GLU A 149 13.96 2.72 15.41
CA GLU A 149 14.40 2.78 14.01
C GLU A 149 14.52 1.40 13.34
N ALA A 150 14.81 0.34 14.10
CA ALA A 150 15.05 -0.99 13.52
C ALA A 150 14.10 -2.06 14.05
N LEU A 151 13.93 -2.13 15.36
CA LEU A 151 13.20 -3.25 15.98
C LEU A 151 11.68 -3.11 15.85
N VAL A 152 11.14 -1.90 16.05
CA VAL A 152 9.70 -1.62 15.89
C VAL A 152 9.22 -1.92 14.46
N PRO A 153 9.87 -1.41 13.38
CA PRO A 153 9.45 -1.74 12.02
C PRO A 153 9.40 -3.25 11.77
N GLU A 154 10.42 -4.01 12.18
CA GLU A 154 10.46 -5.45 11.94
C GLU A 154 9.45 -6.23 12.80
N ALA A 155 9.28 -5.85 14.08
CA ALA A 155 8.29 -6.44 14.97
C ALA A 155 6.88 -6.27 14.39
N PHE A 156 6.52 -5.02 14.03
CA PHE A 156 5.17 -4.71 13.59
C PHE A 156 4.89 -5.17 12.16
N ARG A 157 5.90 -5.26 11.29
CA ARG A 157 5.77 -5.96 10.00
C ARG A 157 5.34 -7.41 10.19
N LYS A 158 5.97 -8.14 11.13
CA LYS A 158 5.57 -9.52 11.46
C LYS A 158 4.19 -9.56 12.13
N LEU A 159 3.85 -8.57 12.95
CA LEU A 159 2.56 -8.51 13.65
C LEU A 159 1.37 -8.12 12.77
N GLN A 160 1.62 -7.41 11.66
CA GLN A 160 0.56 -6.86 10.80
C GLN A 160 0.45 -7.56 9.44
N CYS A 161 1.56 -8.07 8.89
CA CYS A 161 1.60 -8.57 7.52
C CYS A 161 1.82 -10.09 7.39
N SER A 162 2.13 -10.80 8.49
CA SER A 162 2.38 -12.24 8.41
C SER A 162 1.09 -13.06 8.18
N HIS A 163 1.11 -14.01 7.25
CA HIS A 163 -0.02 -14.94 7.06
C HIS A 163 -0.34 -15.77 8.30
N SER A 164 0.60 -15.93 9.24
CA SER A 164 0.36 -16.60 10.53
C SER A 164 -0.75 -15.94 11.35
N ILE A 165 -1.01 -14.64 11.15
CA ILE A 165 -2.03 -13.85 11.85
C ILE A 165 -3.42 -14.50 11.75
N ASN A 166 -3.73 -15.11 10.61
CA ASN A 166 -5.02 -15.77 10.38
C ASN A 166 -5.32 -16.92 11.35
N HIS A 167 -4.27 -17.51 11.94
CA HIS A 167 -4.33 -18.65 12.84
C HIS A 167 -4.27 -18.23 14.32
N TRP A 168 -4.14 -16.95 14.62
CA TRP A 168 -4.06 -16.48 16.00
C TRP A 168 -5.43 -16.49 16.67
N GLY A 169 -5.45 -17.01 17.90
CA GLY A 169 -6.63 -16.94 18.76
C GLY A 169 -6.96 -15.50 19.15
N VAL A 170 -8.22 -15.27 19.55
CA VAL A 170 -8.75 -13.94 19.86
C VAL A 170 -7.93 -13.19 20.93
N VAL A 171 -7.43 -13.91 21.96
CA VAL A 171 -6.61 -13.32 23.02
C VAL A 171 -5.30 -12.73 22.47
N VAL A 172 -4.66 -13.43 21.53
CA VAL A 172 -3.43 -12.95 20.89
C VAL A 172 -3.73 -11.73 20.04
N GLN A 173 -4.82 -11.75 19.27
CA GLN A 173 -5.22 -10.59 18.44
C GLN A 173 -5.50 -9.35 19.29
N LEU A 174 -6.19 -9.50 20.42
CA LEU A 174 -6.43 -8.42 21.38
C LEU A 174 -5.13 -7.86 21.95
N GLY A 175 -4.23 -8.73 22.39
CA GLY A 175 -2.94 -8.26 22.91
C GLY A 175 -2.08 -7.58 21.84
N VAL A 176 -2.11 -8.06 20.60
CA VAL A 176 -1.43 -7.37 19.48
C VAL A 176 -2.06 -6.01 19.23
N PHE A 177 -3.39 -5.90 19.29
CA PHE A 177 -4.08 -4.61 19.19
C PHE A 177 -3.67 -3.65 20.33
N ASP A 178 -3.51 -4.15 21.55
CA ASP A 178 -2.97 -3.34 22.67
C ASP A 178 -1.54 -2.85 22.40
N MET A 179 -0.69 -3.66 21.75
CA MET A 179 0.66 -3.24 21.36
C MET A 179 0.63 -2.20 20.24
N VAL A 180 -0.26 -2.35 19.24
CA VAL A 180 -0.51 -1.35 18.18
C VAL A 180 -0.93 -0.02 18.80
N GLN A 181 -1.82 -0.07 19.78
CA GLN A 181 -2.27 1.08 20.54
C GLN A 181 -1.14 1.80 21.27
N LEU A 182 -0.22 1.06 21.92
CA LEU A 182 0.98 1.65 22.53
C LEU A 182 1.93 2.25 21.50
N LEU A 183 2.11 1.59 20.35
CA LEU A 183 2.94 2.12 19.28
C LEU A 183 2.37 3.44 18.73
N VAL A 184 1.05 3.54 18.54
CA VAL A 184 0.41 4.81 18.14
C VAL A 184 0.71 5.93 19.13
N ASP A 185 0.66 5.65 20.44
CA ASP A 185 1.03 6.64 21.48
C ASP A 185 2.50 7.08 21.36
N LEU A 186 3.41 6.12 21.13
CA LEU A 186 4.84 6.38 20.94
C LEU A 186 5.08 7.29 19.72
N ILE A 187 4.46 6.96 18.59
CA ILE A 187 4.62 7.72 17.35
C ILE A 187 4.10 9.14 17.53
N ALA A 188 2.92 9.31 18.12
CA ALA A 188 2.33 10.61 18.39
C ALA A 188 3.20 11.47 19.33
N ALA A 189 3.80 10.87 20.37
CA ALA A 189 4.73 11.55 21.27
C ALA A 189 6.03 11.95 20.56
N ARG A 190 6.67 11.01 19.85
CA ARG A 190 7.95 11.23 19.16
C ARG A 190 7.86 12.28 18.06
N LEU A 191 6.71 12.42 17.40
CA LEU A 191 6.45 13.47 16.39
C LEU A 191 6.57 14.91 16.94
N SER A 192 6.65 15.12 18.25
CA SER A 192 6.86 16.46 18.82
C SER A 192 8.27 17.02 18.57
N TYR A 193 9.21 16.15 18.15
CA TYR A 193 10.63 16.47 18.04
C TYR A 193 11.15 16.24 16.62
N SER A 194 12.16 17.01 16.22
CA SER A 194 12.89 16.83 14.95
C SER A 194 14.11 15.91 15.14
N PRO A 195 14.56 15.18 14.11
CA PRO A 195 14.03 15.11 12.75
C PRO A 195 12.73 14.27 12.65
N VAL A 196 12.11 14.29 11.48
CA VAL A 196 10.93 13.48 11.16
C VAL A 196 11.23 11.99 11.41
N PRO A 197 10.44 11.28 12.22
CA PRO A 197 10.71 9.88 12.56
C PRO A 197 10.22 8.94 11.45
N ILE A 198 10.97 8.89 10.33
CA ILE A 198 10.58 8.20 9.08
C ILE A 198 10.18 6.73 9.31
N GLN A 199 11.00 5.95 10.01
CA GLN A 199 10.75 4.52 10.25
C GLN A 199 9.47 4.26 11.04
N LEU A 200 9.19 5.11 12.03
CA LEU A 200 7.97 5.06 12.83
C LEU A 200 6.73 5.43 12.00
N LEU A 201 6.83 6.43 11.13
CA LEU A 201 5.74 6.84 10.25
C LEU A 201 5.46 5.81 9.15
N GLN A 202 6.50 5.18 8.58
CA GLN A 202 6.33 4.04 7.68
C GLN A 202 5.64 2.87 8.39
N THR A 203 5.98 2.62 9.66
CA THR A 203 5.28 1.62 10.48
C THR A 203 3.82 2.04 10.70
N LEU A 204 3.54 3.31 10.98
CA LEU A 204 2.17 3.84 11.11
C LEU A 204 1.35 3.59 9.85
N ALA A 205 1.95 3.75 8.66
CA ALA A 205 1.28 3.46 7.40
C ALA A 205 0.85 1.99 7.28
N ILE A 206 1.66 1.05 7.78
CA ILE A 206 1.28 -0.37 7.86
C ILE A 206 0.12 -0.58 8.85
N LEU A 207 0.13 0.10 10.00
CA LEU A 207 -0.95 0.00 10.99
C LEU A 207 -2.29 0.52 10.43
N PHE A 208 -2.22 1.60 9.65
CA PHE A 208 -3.39 2.25 9.04
C PHE A 208 -3.83 1.57 7.74
N ASP A 209 -3.05 0.65 7.18
CA ASP A 209 -3.40 -0.03 5.95
C ASP A 209 -4.54 -1.03 6.15
N HIS A 210 -5.71 -0.70 5.60
CA HIS A 210 -6.89 -1.54 5.64
C HIS A 210 -6.69 -2.87 4.87
N ASP A 211 -5.73 -2.95 3.96
CA ASP A 211 -5.34 -4.17 3.24
C ASP A 211 -4.33 -5.04 4.00
N SER A 212 -3.79 -4.56 5.12
CA SER A 212 -2.90 -5.37 5.94
C SER A 212 -3.61 -6.63 6.46
N VAL A 213 -2.86 -7.73 6.57
CA VAL A 213 -3.41 -9.04 6.98
C VAL A 213 -4.12 -8.95 8.33
N PHE A 214 -3.59 -8.17 9.27
CA PHE A 214 -4.22 -7.95 10.57
C PHE A 214 -5.54 -7.19 10.49
N GLN A 215 -5.62 -6.12 9.69
CA GLN A 215 -6.86 -5.37 9.51
C GLN A 215 -7.90 -6.21 8.76
N GLN A 216 -7.50 -6.90 7.69
CA GLN A 216 -8.37 -7.82 6.94
C GLN A 216 -8.92 -8.95 7.83
N LYS A 217 -8.11 -9.53 8.72
CA LYS A 217 -8.56 -10.53 9.70
C LYS A 217 -9.62 -9.99 10.67
N ASN A 218 -9.56 -8.70 10.98
CA ASN A 218 -10.41 -8.02 11.95
C ASN A 218 -11.44 -7.07 11.32
N LYS A 219 -11.65 -7.12 10.01
CA LYS A 219 -12.50 -6.17 9.27
C LYS A 219 -13.94 -6.09 9.77
N ASN A 220 -14.48 -7.18 10.31
CA ASN A 220 -15.84 -7.27 10.85
C ASN A 220 -16.00 -6.73 12.29
N ARG A 221 -14.91 -6.29 12.93
CA ARG A 221 -14.98 -5.72 14.28
C ARG A 221 -15.80 -4.42 14.26
N PRO A 222 -16.84 -4.28 15.09
CA PRO A 222 -17.58 -3.04 15.19
C PRO A 222 -16.70 -1.94 15.80
N TYR A 223 -16.98 -0.69 15.45
CA TYR A 223 -16.34 0.47 16.04
C TYR A 223 -16.91 0.75 17.44
N ASP A 224 -16.11 0.61 18.50
CA ASP A 224 -16.50 1.05 19.84
C ASP A 224 -16.18 2.54 20.02
N GLY A 225 -17.07 3.39 19.52
CA GLY A 225 -16.95 4.84 19.61
C GLY A 225 -17.15 5.42 21.02
N SER A 226 -17.46 4.61 22.04
CA SER A 226 -17.90 5.13 23.34
C SER A 226 -16.86 5.99 24.06
N LEU A 227 -15.56 5.69 23.87
CA LEU A 227 -14.45 6.46 24.43
C LEU A 227 -14.09 7.66 23.55
N TYR A 228 -13.86 7.44 22.26
CA TYR A 228 -13.37 8.46 21.35
C TYR A 228 -14.45 9.49 20.97
N ASP A 229 -15.72 9.08 20.78
CA ASP A 229 -16.84 9.99 20.50
C ASP A 229 -17.03 10.99 21.64
N LYS A 230 -16.83 10.56 22.89
CA LYS A 230 -16.92 11.44 24.07
C LYS A 230 -15.71 12.36 24.21
N GLN A 231 -14.50 11.86 24.05
CA GLN A 231 -13.28 12.64 24.30
C GLN A 231 -12.92 13.59 23.15
N LEU A 232 -13.11 13.15 21.90
CA LEU A 232 -12.74 13.94 20.72
C LEU A 232 -13.90 14.80 20.22
N GLY A 233 -15.14 14.32 20.31
CA GLY A 233 -16.32 15.01 19.77
C GLY A 233 -16.09 15.45 18.32
N LYS A 234 -16.06 16.77 18.07
CA LYS A 234 -15.81 17.33 16.74
C LYS A 234 -14.42 17.02 16.16
N ARG A 235 -13.43 16.66 16.98
CA ARG A 235 -12.06 16.31 16.56
C ARG A 235 -11.94 14.91 15.95
N ILE A 236 -12.97 14.06 16.01
CA ILE A 236 -12.92 12.72 15.39
C ILE A 236 -12.53 12.83 13.92
N LEU A 237 -11.57 11.99 13.52
CA LEU A 237 -11.06 11.97 12.14
C LEU A 237 -11.55 10.75 11.36
N ALA A 238 -11.74 9.61 12.02
CA ALA A 238 -12.19 8.37 11.38
C ALA A 238 -13.46 7.84 12.01
N LYS A 239 -14.35 7.30 11.18
CA LYS A 239 -15.52 6.54 11.63
C LYS A 239 -15.89 5.54 10.55
N SER A 240 -16.38 4.37 10.97
CA SER A 240 -17.02 3.45 10.05
C SER A 240 -18.18 4.18 9.35
N SER A 241 -18.04 4.42 8.05
CA SER A 241 -18.93 5.32 7.34
C SER A 241 -20.27 4.64 7.08
N SER A 242 -21.31 5.06 7.81
CA SER A 242 -22.68 4.62 7.54
C SER A 242 -23.20 5.07 6.17
N ILE A 243 -22.60 6.10 5.55
CA ILE A 243 -22.98 6.60 4.22
C ILE A 243 -22.58 5.64 3.10
N PHE A 244 -21.43 4.96 3.22
CA PHE A 244 -21.05 3.94 2.25
C PHE A 244 -21.80 2.63 2.48
N SER A 245 -22.08 2.28 3.75
CA SER A 245 -22.84 1.08 4.13
C SER A 245 -24.24 0.96 3.49
N PHE A 246 -24.88 2.06 3.07
CA PHE A 246 -26.21 1.99 2.45
C PHE A 246 -26.20 1.55 0.98
N PHE A 247 -25.07 1.70 0.27
CA PHE A 247 -24.97 1.38 -1.16
C PHE A 247 -23.80 0.45 -1.50
N ASN A 248 -22.74 0.43 -0.68
CA ASN A 248 -21.59 -0.46 -0.79
C ASN A 248 -21.35 -1.13 0.57
N GLN A 249 -21.31 -2.45 0.61
CA GLN A 249 -21.07 -3.27 1.81
C GLN A 249 -19.64 -3.09 2.36
N THR A 250 -19.25 -1.88 2.78
CA THR A 250 -17.93 -1.64 3.37
C THR A 250 -17.92 -2.24 4.78
N GLU A 251 -17.00 -3.16 5.05
CA GLU A 251 -16.85 -3.74 6.38
C GLU A 251 -16.53 -2.65 7.43
N PRO A 252 -16.85 -2.87 8.71
CA PRO A 252 -16.80 -1.79 9.69
C PRO A 252 -15.39 -1.29 10.04
N TYR A 253 -14.37 -2.15 9.99
CA TYR A 253 -12.97 -1.85 10.35
C TYR A 253 -12.85 -1.04 11.65
N GLY A 254 -13.55 -1.46 12.71
CA GLY A 254 -13.65 -0.72 13.96
C GLY A 254 -12.30 -0.42 14.62
N TRP A 255 -11.42 -1.42 14.69
CA TRP A 255 -10.07 -1.28 15.25
C TRP A 255 -9.19 -0.30 14.48
N LEU A 256 -9.30 -0.25 13.15
CA LEU A 256 -8.62 0.76 12.32
C LEU A 256 -9.11 2.17 12.69
N CYS A 257 -10.43 2.37 12.78
CA CYS A 257 -11.01 3.65 13.18
C CYS A 257 -10.57 4.06 14.60
N GLU A 258 -10.46 3.11 15.53
CA GLU A 258 -9.99 3.36 16.89
C GLU A 258 -8.53 3.81 16.94
N ILE A 259 -7.62 3.16 16.22
CA ILE A 259 -6.19 3.55 16.24
C ILE A 259 -5.96 4.89 15.56
N ILE A 260 -6.73 5.22 14.51
CA ILE A 260 -6.67 6.56 13.88
C ILE A 260 -7.14 7.62 14.88
N ASN A 261 -8.27 7.40 15.55
CA ASN A 261 -8.78 8.36 16.54
C ASN A 261 -7.88 8.44 17.78
N ARG A 262 -7.22 7.35 18.18
CA ARG A 262 -6.20 7.36 19.23
C ARG A 262 -5.01 8.24 18.86
N PHE A 263 -4.55 8.17 17.61
CA PHE A 263 -3.51 9.07 17.11
C PHE A 263 -3.93 10.55 17.23
N VAL A 264 -5.18 10.87 16.93
CA VAL A 264 -5.75 12.22 17.14
C VAL A 264 -5.79 12.60 18.61
N LEU A 265 -6.21 11.68 19.48
CA LEU A 265 -6.32 11.89 20.93
C LEU A 265 -4.97 12.18 21.58
N LYS A 266 -3.89 11.61 21.04
CA LYS A 266 -2.51 11.80 21.50
C LYS A 266 -1.80 12.97 20.84
N ASP A 267 -2.57 13.92 20.28
CA ASP A 267 -2.09 15.10 19.56
C ASP A 267 -1.17 14.78 18.38
N GLY A 268 -1.26 13.55 17.85
CA GLY A 268 -0.45 13.09 16.72
C GLY A 268 -0.65 13.94 15.47
N ILE A 269 -1.88 14.39 15.20
CA ILE A 269 -2.16 15.30 14.06
C ILE A 269 -1.47 16.65 14.23
N GLU A 270 -1.52 17.24 15.43
CA GLU A 270 -0.90 18.56 15.65
C GLU A 270 0.62 18.45 15.65
N ASN A 271 1.18 17.39 16.22
CA ASN A 271 2.62 17.14 16.18
C ASN A 271 3.10 16.83 14.76
N LEU A 272 2.33 16.10 13.96
CA LEU A 272 2.61 15.84 12.55
C LEU A 272 2.56 17.14 11.72
N LYS A 273 1.57 18.02 11.95
CA LYS A 273 1.51 19.34 11.30
C LYS A 273 2.70 20.23 11.63
N LYS A 274 3.25 20.15 12.85
CA LYS A 274 4.47 20.89 13.21
C LYS A 274 5.68 20.45 12.37
N GLN A 275 5.76 19.19 11.97
CA GLN A 275 6.87 18.69 11.16
C GLN A 275 6.91 19.30 9.74
N PHE A 276 5.75 19.64 9.15
CA PHE A 276 5.71 20.39 7.88
C PHE A 276 6.22 21.82 8.00
N LYS A 277 6.28 22.36 9.21
CA LYS A 277 6.76 23.72 9.50
C LYS A 277 8.22 23.70 9.98
N SER A 278 8.99 22.68 9.58
CA SER A 278 10.40 22.55 9.91
C SER A 278 11.22 23.74 9.39
N VAL A 279 12.31 24.06 10.09
CA VAL A 279 13.24 25.14 9.68
C VAL A 279 13.95 24.80 8.37
N GLN A 280 14.24 23.52 8.15
CA GLN A 280 14.83 23.02 6.91
C GLN A 280 13.73 22.54 5.96
N PRO A 281 13.89 22.73 4.64
CA PRO A 281 12.98 22.17 3.64
C PRO A 281 12.91 20.65 3.76
N LEU A 282 11.69 20.11 3.73
CA LEU A 282 11.48 18.66 3.76
C LEU A 282 11.92 18.02 2.44
N THR A 283 12.48 16.81 2.56
CA THR A 283 12.81 15.93 1.44
C THR A 283 11.60 15.15 0.95
N ALA A 284 11.68 14.56 -0.25
CA ALA A 284 10.63 13.68 -0.79
C ALA A 284 10.27 12.54 0.17
N LEU A 285 11.28 11.96 0.84
CA LEU A 285 11.11 10.87 1.80
C LEU A 285 10.32 11.33 3.04
N GLU A 286 10.61 12.52 3.55
CA GLU A 286 9.91 13.08 4.72
C GLU A 286 8.48 13.48 4.38
N TYR A 287 8.25 14.13 3.24
CA TYR A 287 6.90 14.41 2.74
C TYR A 287 6.08 13.11 2.61
N ASN A 288 6.65 12.07 2.01
CA ASN A 288 5.98 10.79 1.86
C ASN A 288 5.70 10.14 3.23
N ALA A 289 6.66 10.15 4.16
CA ALA A 289 6.47 9.59 5.49
C ALA A 289 5.33 10.29 6.26
N LEU A 290 5.20 11.61 6.16
CA LEU A 290 4.15 12.37 6.84
C LEU A 290 2.75 12.16 6.23
N LEU A 291 2.66 11.96 4.91
CA LEU A 291 1.37 11.87 4.19
C LEU A 291 0.87 10.43 4.00
N SER A 292 1.78 9.47 3.78
CA SER A 292 1.43 8.10 3.41
C SER A 292 0.56 7.33 4.42
N PRO A 293 0.64 7.54 5.75
CA PRO A 293 -0.20 6.78 6.67
C PRO A 293 -1.70 6.96 6.41
N PHE A 294 -2.13 8.18 6.09
CA PHE A 294 -3.53 8.47 5.83
C PHE A 294 -3.97 8.02 4.43
N ALA A 295 -3.05 7.99 3.46
CA ALA A 295 -3.33 7.50 2.12
C ALA A 295 -3.78 6.03 2.11
N GLN A 296 -3.43 5.23 3.14
CA GLN A 296 -3.84 3.82 3.26
C GLN A 296 -5.21 3.60 3.93
N CYS A 297 -5.79 4.64 4.54
CA CYS A 297 -7.06 4.54 5.28
C CYS A 297 -8.13 5.57 4.87
N MET A 298 -7.95 6.23 3.73
CA MET A 298 -8.80 7.34 3.26
C MET A 298 -10.30 7.01 3.27
N GLU A 299 -10.68 5.76 2.99
CA GLU A 299 -12.08 5.31 2.95
C GLU A 299 -12.81 5.40 4.29
N TYR A 300 -12.06 5.42 5.40
CA TYR A 300 -12.59 5.48 6.77
C TYR A 300 -12.46 6.88 7.40
N LEU A 301 -11.91 7.85 6.67
CA LEU A 301 -11.70 9.22 7.16
C LEU A 301 -12.88 10.13 6.80
N PHE A 302 -13.16 11.11 7.67
CA PHE A 302 -13.99 12.25 7.30
C PHE A 302 -13.22 13.16 6.33
N ILE A 303 -13.48 13.00 5.02
CA ILE A 303 -12.76 13.68 3.94
C ILE A 303 -12.73 15.20 4.13
N ASP A 304 -13.84 15.83 4.52
CA ASP A 304 -13.89 17.29 4.74
C ASP A 304 -12.91 17.74 5.84
N LYS A 305 -12.77 16.95 6.91
CA LYS A 305 -11.83 17.24 8.00
C LYS A 305 -10.39 17.00 7.55
N TYR A 306 -10.16 15.91 6.82
CA TYR A 306 -8.84 15.63 6.26
C TYR A 306 -8.39 16.78 5.34
N GLN A 307 -9.27 17.27 4.46
CA GLN A 307 -9.03 18.45 3.62
C GLN A 307 -8.64 19.66 4.46
N GLN A 308 -9.43 20.00 5.48
CA GLN A 308 -9.15 21.15 6.35
C GLN A 308 -7.77 21.06 7.04
N LEU A 309 -7.33 19.86 7.37
CA LEU A 309 -6.07 19.64 8.09
C LEU A 309 -4.84 19.61 7.16
N PHE A 310 -4.98 19.06 5.95
CA PHE A 310 -3.84 18.68 5.11
C PHE A 310 -3.73 19.40 3.76
N SER A 311 -4.72 20.18 3.33
CA SER A 311 -4.70 20.83 2.00
C SER A 311 -3.44 21.67 1.78
N GLU A 312 -3.08 22.55 2.73
CA GLU A 312 -1.88 23.40 2.63
C GLU A 312 -0.60 22.56 2.48
N HIS A 313 -0.46 21.51 3.29
CA HIS A 313 0.72 20.65 3.31
C HIS A 313 0.85 19.81 2.04
N ILE A 314 -0.28 19.43 1.43
CA ILE A 314 -0.30 18.73 0.15
C ILE A 314 0.11 19.68 -0.99
N GLU A 315 -0.33 20.94 -0.97
CA GLU A 315 0.14 21.94 -1.94
C GLU A 315 1.64 22.20 -1.80
N GLN A 316 2.19 22.24 -0.58
CA GLN A 316 3.63 22.32 -0.35
C GLN A 316 4.39 21.13 -0.95
N ALA A 317 3.88 19.91 -0.78
CA ALA A 317 4.46 18.71 -1.38
C ALA A 317 4.38 18.74 -2.92
N LEU A 318 3.29 19.26 -3.49
CA LEU A 318 3.13 19.42 -4.94
C LEU A 318 4.09 20.45 -5.51
N ASP A 319 4.26 21.58 -4.83
CA ASP A 319 5.23 22.61 -5.22
C ASP A 319 6.67 22.08 -5.15
N TYR A 320 7.01 21.33 -4.09
CA TYR A 320 8.29 20.63 -3.97
C TYR A 320 8.54 19.74 -5.20
N VAL A 321 7.59 18.88 -5.58
CA VAL A 321 7.74 17.98 -6.73
C VAL A 321 7.88 18.74 -8.05
N LYS A 322 7.13 19.82 -8.25
CA LYS A 322 7.21 20.65 -9.47
C LYS A 322 8.57 21.34 -9.62
N ASN A 323 9.21 21.70 -8.51
CA ASN A 323 10.46 22.44 -8.48
C ASN A 323 11.72 21.56 -8.37
N LEU A 324 11.59 20.23 -8.49
CA LEU A 324 12.73 19.30 -8.52
C LEU A 324 13.71 19.66 -9.63
N LYS A 325 15.00 19.60 -9.34
CA LYS A 325 16.12 19.87 -10.26
C LYS A 325 16.86 18.60 -10.64
N GLU A 326 17.79 18.70 -11.58
CA GLU A 326 18.62 17.56 -12.00
C GLU A 326 19.39 16.91 -10.84
N GLU A 327 19.85 17.72 -9.88
CA GLU A 327 20.58 17.27 -8.69
C GLU A 327 19.76 16.39 -7.73
N ASP A 328 18.43 16.44 -7.81
CA ASP A 328 17.52 15.72 -6.93
C ASP A 328 17.28 14.27 -7.41
N PHE A 329 17.63 13.94 -8.65
CA PHE A 329 17.43 12.60 -9.25
C PHE A 329 18.60 11.64 -8.98
N LYS A 330 19.16 11.67 -7.76
CA LYS A 330 20.11 10.66 -7.29
C LYS A 330 19.37 9.34 -7.01
N ALA A 331 20.08 8.22 -7.06
CA ALA A 331 19.46 6.90 -7.03
C ALA A 331 18.57 6.66 -5.79
N GLU A 332 19.02 7.08 -4.60
CA GLU A 332 18.27 6.90 -3.35
C GLU A 332 17.06 7.84 -3.23
N SER A 333 17.18 9.09 -3.67
CA SER A 333 16.10 10.09 -3.60
C SER A 333 15.01 9.86 -4.64
N THR A 334 15.35 9.26 -5.78
CA THR A 334 14.41 9.02 -6.89
C THR A 334 13.25 8.11 -6.48
N ASN A 335 13.53 7.02 -5.77
CA ASN A 335 12.49 6.10 -5.31
C ASN A 335 11.51 6.82 -4.37
N SER A 336 12.03 7.66 -3.45
CA SER A 336 11.20 8.45 -2.55
C SER A 336 10.32 9.47 -3.28
N ILE A 337 10.78 10.03 -4.41
CA ILE A 337 9.98 10.92 -5.27
C ILE A 337 8.80 10.15 -5.88
N PHE A 338 9.02 8.94 -6.40
CA PHE A 338 7.95 8.12 -6.98
C PHE A 338 6.95 7.62 -5.93
N GLU A 339 7.43 7.27 -4.73
CA GLU A 339 6.55 6.94 -3.61
C GLU A 339 5.69 8.13 -3.21
N LEU A 340 6.27 9.34 -3.13
CA LEU A 340 5.53 10.57 -2.83
C LEU A 340 4.47 10.85 -3.91
N LEU A 341 4.82 10.75 -5.20
CA LEU A 341 3.88 10.91 -6.31
C LEU A 341 2.72 9.92 -6.20
N THR A 342 3.00 8.66 -5.87
CA THR A 342 1.99 7.62 -5.66
C THR A 342 1.05 7.97 -4.50
N THR A 343 1.61 8.41 -3.36
CA THR A 343 0.86 8.86 -2.19
C THR A 343 -0.03 10.06 -2.51
N LEU A 344 0.51 11.09 -3.14
CA LEU A 344 -0.24 12.30 -3.52
C LEU A 344 -1.38 11.98 -4.49
N ARG A 345 -1.16 11.03 -5.41
CA ARG A 345 -2.20 10.55 -6.32
C ARG A 345 -3.31 9.81 -5.57
N LYS A 346 -2.98 8.87 -4.68
CA LYS A 346 -3.96 8.14 -3.86
C LYS A 346 -4.83 9.10 -3.04
N ILE A 347 -4.23 10.12 -2.44
CA ILE A 347 -4.97 11.14 -1.70
C ILE A 347 -5.87 11.93 -2.67
N SER A 348 -5.32 12.38 -3.79
CA SER A 348 -6.07 13.19 -4.77
C SER A 348 -7.26 12.45 -5.38
N SER A 349 -7.18 11.13 -5.62
CA SER A 349 -8.30 10.35 -6.18
C SER A 349 -9.52 10.28 -5.27
N VAL A 350 -9.32 10.42 -3.95
CA VAL A 350 -10.40 10.45 -2.96
C VAL A 350 -10.83 11.89 -2.68
N VAL A 351 -9.87 12.77 -2.44
CA VAL A 351 -10.09 14.12 -1.92
C VAL A 351 -10.45 15.13 -3.01
N TRP A 352 -9.75 15.08 -4.15
CA TRP A 352 -9.89 16.03 -5.26
C TRP A 352 -9.98 15.27 -6.59
N LYS A 353 -11.10 14.59 -6.82
CA LYS A 353 -11.34 13.78 -8.03
C LYS A 353 -11.05 14.51 -9.34
N ASN A 354 -11.25 15.83 -9.36
CA ASN A 354 -10.98 16.71 -10.50
C ASN A 354 -9.48 16.98 -10.75
N ARG A 355 -8.59 16.70 -9.80
CA ARG A 355 -7.13 16.92 -9.92
C ARG A 355 -6.35 15.68 -10.31
N VAL A 356 -6.99 14.52 -10.44
CA VAL A 356 -6.32 13.25 -10.75
C VAL A 356 -5.54 13.34 -12.07
N ALA A 357 -6.14 13.93 -13.11
CA ALA A 357 -5.45 14.12 -14.40
C ALA A 357 -4.20 14.99 -14.28
N GLN A 358 -4.24 16.06 -13.47
CA GLN A 358 -3.09 16.93 -13.23
C GLN A 358 -1.97 16.19 -12.48
N MET A 359 -2.33 15.26 -11.59
CA MET A 359 -1.36 14.40 -10.89
C MET A 359 -0.70 13.39 -11.82
N GLU A 360 -1.46 12.82 -12.76
CA GLU A 360 -0.95 11.92 -13.79
C GLU A 360 0.01 12.66 -14.72
N GLU A 361 -0.39 13.85 -15.18
CA GLU A 361 0.45 14.73 -15.99
C GLU A 361 1.75 15.12 -15.26
N LEU A 362 1.66 15.48 -13.97
CA LEU A 362 2.85 15.78 -13.16
C LEU A 362 3.81 14.58 -13.08
N HIS A 363 3.29 13.37 -12.84
CA HIS A 363 4.12 12.16 -12.79
C HIS A 363 4.82 11.94 -14.15
N LEU A 364 4.07 11.99 -15.25
CA LEU A 364 4.62 11.84 -16.59
C LEU A 364 5.65 12.93 -16.93
N ASN A 365 5.42 14.18 -16.53
CA ASN A 365 6.38 15.27 -16.72
C ASN A 365 7.70 15.05 -15.96
N ILE A 366 7.66 14.49 -14.76
CA ILE A 366 8.88 14.10 -14.03
C ILE A 366 9.62 12.99 -14.76
N LEU A 367 8.92 11.98 -15.27
CA LEU A 367 9.54 10.91 -16.07
C LEU A 367 10.18 11.46 -17.36
N LEU A 368 9.49 12.37 -18.05
CA LEU A 368 10.02 13.06 -19.23
C LEU A 368 11.35 13.75 -18.89
N LYS A 369 11.34 14.55 -17.81
CA LYS A 369 12.53 15.26 -17.35
C LYS A 369 13.67 14.29 -17.12
N MET A 370 13.44 13.21 -16.38
CA MET A 370 14.46 12.21 -16.05
C MET A 370 15.02 11.46 -17.27
N VAL A 371 14.19 11.04 -18.22
CA VAL A 371 14.64 10.36 -19.46
C VAL A 371 15.54 11.27 -20.30
N THR A 372 15.33 12.59 -20.26
CA THR A 372 16.12 13.56 -21.01
C THR A 372 17.46 13.93 -20.36
N LEU A 373 17.70 13.59 -19.10
CA LEU A 373 18.95 13.92 -18.41
C LEU A 373 20.11 13.07 -18.95
N SER A 374 21.34 13.59 -18.92
CA SER A 374 22.53 12.81 -19.29
C SER A 374 22.87 11.72 -18.27
N ASN A 375 22.33 11.80 -17.06
CA ASN A 375 22.61 10.87 -15.96
C ASN A 375 21.96 9.49 -16.20
N PHE A 376 22.79 8.45 -16.30
CA PHE A 376 22.35 7.07 -16.48
C PHE A 376 21.34 6.61 -15.42
N ASN A 377 21.59 6.89 -14.14
CA ASN A 377 20.73 6.43 -13.05
C ASN A 377 19.33 7.07 -13.12
N ALA A 378 19.26 8.36 -13.48
CA ALA A 378 17.98 9.03 -13.68
C ALA A 378 17.20 8.40 -14.84
N LYS A 379 17.85 8.19 -16.00
CA LYS A 379 17.23 7.49 -17.13
C LYS A 379 16.74 6.09 -16.73
N MET A 380 17.61 5.26 -16.15
CA MET A 380 17.27 3.90 -15.73
C MET A 380 16.09 3.87 -14.74
N ASN A 381 16.08 4.73 -13.73
CA ASN A 381 14.99 4.77 -12.75
C ASN A 381 13.68 5.24 -13.38
N SER A 382 13.71 6.20 -14.30
CA SER A 382 12.51 6.60 -15.05
C SER A 382 11.94 5.47 -15.90
N LEU A 383 12.80 4.66 -16.54
CA LEU A 383 12.37 3.51 -17.30
C LEU A 383 11.80 2.41 -16.40
N LYS A 384 12.41 2.16 -15.23
CA LYS A 384 11.87 1.20 -14.25
C LYS A 384 10.48 1.59 -13.77
N GLU A 385 10.27 2.86 -13.42
CA GLU A 385 8.95 3.34 -13.00
C GLU A 385 7.95 3.31 -14.16
N LEU A 386 8.37 3.65 -15.38
CA LEU A 386 7.51 3.53 -16.56
C LEU A 386 7.12 2.07 -16.87
N SER A 387 8.04 1.11 -16.74
CA SER A 387 7.71 -0.32 -16.84
C SER A 387 6.66 -0.72 -15.80
N LYS A 388 6.81 -0.28 -14.55
CA LYS A 388 5.83 -0.54 -13.48
C LYS A 388 4.46 0.09 -13.79
N ILE A 389 4.42 1.30 -14.34
CA ILE A 389 3.18 1.93 -14.80
C ILE A 389 2.52 1.08 -15.90
N ILE A 390 3.29 0.61 -16.88
CA ILE A 390 2.79 -0.24 -17.98
C ILE A 390 2.24 -1.57 -17.47
N GLU A 391 2.95 -2.24 -16.57
CA GLU A 391 2.50 -3.48 -15.92
C GLU A 391 1.17 -3.26 -15.18
N ASN A 392 1.03 -2.13 -14.48
CA ASN A 392 -0.21 -1.75 -13.81
C ASN A 392 -1.36 -1.38 -14.76
N CYS A 393 -1.07 -0.94 -15.99
CA CYS A 393 -2.08 -0.64 -17.02
C CYS A 393 -2.60 -1.91 -17.70
N THR A 394 -1.76 -2.93 -17.83
CA THR A 394 -2.06 -4.18 -18.55
C THR A 394 -2.67 -5.26 -17.64
N SER A 395 -2.51 -5.11 -16.32
CA SER A 395 -3.07 -6.03 -15.33
C SER A 395 -4.61 -5.88 -15.20
N SER A 396 -5.35 -6.90 -15.62
CA SER A 396 -6.82 -6.96 -15.58
C SER A 396 -7.43 -6.78 -14.18
N VAL A 397 -6.66 -7.10 -13.13
CA VAL A 397 -7.05 -7.03 -11.71
C VAL A 397 -7.18 -5.58 -11.20
N GLN A 398 -6.39 -4.64 -11.73
CA GLN A 398 -6.44 -3.23 -11.30
C GLN A 398 -7.55 -2.41 -11.98
N SER A 399 -8.20 -2.94 -13.03
CA SER A 399 -9.28 -2.23 -13.76
C SER A 399 -10.50 -1.88 -12.89
N ILE A 400 -10.64 -2.54 -11.73
CA ILE A 400 -11.73 -2.35 -10.77
C ILE A 400 -11.42 -1.19 -9.81
N ILE A 401 -10.14 -0.93 -9.53
CA ILE A 401 -9.68 0.14 -8.64
C ILE A 401 -9.05 1.22 -9.52
N LYS A 402 -9.81 2.28 -9.84
CA LYS A 402 -9.44 3.42 -10.71
C LYS A 402 -8.27 4.26 -10.17
N THR A 403 -7.10 3.66 -10.00
CA THR A 403 -5.91 4.28 -9.38
C THR A 403 -4.64 4.19 -10.22
N SER A 404 -4.65 3.53 -11.39
CA SER A 404 -3.53 3.48 -12.35
C SER A 404 -3.73 4.44 -13.52
N ILE A 405 -2.64 4.93 -14.14
CA ILE A 405 -2.75 5.88 -15.28
C ILE A 405 -3.45 5.12 -16.41
N SER A 406 -4.32 5.77 -17.18
CA SER A 406 -5.01 5.04 -18.26
C SER A 406 -4.02 4.58 -19.34
N HIS A 407 -4.23 3.37 -19.87
CA HIS A 407 -3.41 2.84 -20.96
C HIS A 407 -3.30 3.83 -22.13
N ASP A 408 -4.41 4.46 -22.50
CA ASP A 408 -4.44 5.40 -23.61
C ASP A 408 -3.63 6.68 -23.34
N ALA A 409 -3.70 7.22 -22.12
CA ALA A 409 -2.91 8.40 -21.73
C ALA A 409 -1.40 8.10 -21.75
N VAL A 410 -0.98 6.94 -21.25
CA VAL A 410 0.44 6.54 -21.28
C VAL A 410 0.92 6.34 -22.72
N THR A 411 0.14 5.63 -23.55
CA THR A 411 0.51 5.42 -24.96
C THR A 411 0.62 6.74 -25.72
N LYS A 412 -0.38 7.62 -25.57
CA LYS A 412 -0.38 8.94 -26.21
C LYS A 412 0.83 9.76 -25.78
N TRP A 413 1.13 9.79 -24.48
CA TRP A 413 2.27 10.53 -23.95
C TRP A 413 3.63 10.01 -24.45
N ILE A 414 3.82 8.67 -24.55
CA ILE A 414 5.05 8.07 -25.07
C ILE A 414 5.32 8.51 -26.51
N ILE A 415 4.28 8.52 -27.34
CA ILE A 415 4.35 8.91 -28.75
C ILE A 415 4.60 10.42 -28.87
N GLU A 416 3.77 11.26 -28.23
CA GLU A 416 3.84 12.72 -28.35
C GLU A 416 5.18 13.30 -27.88
N HIS A 417 5.84 12.68 -26.90
CA HIS A 417 7.12 13.15 -26.37
C HIS A 417 8.33 12.39 -26.92
N SER A 418 8.12 11.48 -27.88
CA SER A 418 9.16 10.62 -28.49
C SER A 418 10.05 9.95 -27.45
N ILE A 419 9.44 9.38 -26.40
CA ILE A 419 10.16 8.81 -25.25
C ILE A 419 11.05 7.65 -25.67
N LEU A 420 10.61 6.84 -26.63
CA LEU A 420 11.40 5.73 -27.17
C LEU A 420 12.70 6.25 -27.79
N SER A 421 12.63 7.24 -28.68
CA SER A 421 13.80 7.86 -29.32
C SER A 421 14.76 8.45 -28.28
N LYS A 422 14.25 9.22 -27.31
CA LYS A 422 15.06 9.81 -26.23
C LYS A 422 15.72 8.76 -25.34
N SER A 423 15.07 7.60 -25.16
CA SER A 423 15.63 6.49 -24.41
C SER A 423 16.75 5.78 -25.19
N LEU A 424 16.67 5.75 -26.52
CA LEU A 424 17.66 5.13 -27.41
C LEU A 424 18.86 6.05 -27.74
N GLU A 425 18.83 7.31 -27.35
CA GLU A 425 19.95 8.26 -27.55
C GLU A 425 21.21 7.97 -26.69
N GLY A 426 21.18 6.97 -25.80
CA GLY A 426 22.38 6.53 -25.06
C GLY A 426 22.18 5.29 -24.21
N ASN A 427 23.29 4.68 -23.77
CA ASN A 427 23.34 3.51 -22.88
C ASN A 427 22.77 2.20 -23.44
N ILE A 428 22.63 2.09 -24.77
CA ILE A 428 22.10 0.89 -25.43
C ILE A 428 23.04 -0.32 -25.29
N ASP A 429 24.34 -0.08 -25.10
CA ASP A 429 25.33 -1.12 -24.83
C ASP A 429 25.03 -1.91 -23.54
N GLN A 430 24.26 -1.33 -22.61
CA GLN A 430 23.93 -1.97 -21.35
C GLN A 430 22.65 -2.82 -21.45
N LYS A 431 22.80 -4.14 -21.29
CA LYS A 431 21.70 -5.11 -21.36
C LYS A 431 20.51 -4.79 -20.44
N GLN A 432 20.76 -4.42 -19.18
CA GLN A 432 19.68 -4.10 -18.25
C GLN A 432 18.85 -2.88 -18.68
N TYR A 433 19.49 -1.93 -19.37
CA TYR A 433 18.82 -0.73 -19.87
C TYR A 433 17.95 -1.09 -21.07
N ILE A 434 18.50 -1.88 -22.01
CA ILE A 434 17.75 -2.28 -23.20
C ILE A 434 16.54 -3.15 -22.89
N GLU A 435 16.60 -4.03 -21.89
CA GLU A 435 15.44 -4.82 -21.42
C GLU A 435 14.27 -3.91 -20.97
N LYS A 436 14.57 -2.75 -20.35
CA LYS A 436 13.54 -1.79 -19.94
C LYS A 436 13.00 -1.00 -21.13
N VAL A 437 13.85 -0.63 -22.08
CA VAL A 437 13.40 -0.01 -23.34
C VAL A 437 12.55 -0.98 -24.16
N GLN A 438 12.89 -2.28 -24.15
CA GLN A 438 12.10 -3.34 -24.79
C GLN A 438 10.67 -3.36 -24.25
N THR A 439 10.50 -3.25 -22.93
CA THR A 439 9.17 -3.20 -22.30
C THR A 439 8.34 -2.02 -22.84
N LEU A 440 8.97 -0.87 -23.10
CA LEU A 440 8.29 0.29 -23.71
C LEU A 440 7.93 0.04 -25.17
N MET A 441 8.89 -0.45 -25.96
CA MET A 441 8.71 -0.71 -27.38
C MET A 441 7.59 -1.74 -27.59
N ASP A 442 7.61 -2.80 -26.81
CA ASP A 442 6.58 -3.84 -26.78
C ASP A 442 5.19 -3.33 -26.41
N PHE A 443 5.10 -2.29 -25.58
CA PHE A 443 3.84 -1.67 -25.17
C PHE A 443 3.26 -0.79 -26.27
N ILE A 444 4.10 -0.03 -26.99
CA ILE A 444 3.66 0.84 -28.08
C ILE A 444 3.60 0.16 -29.44
N ALA A 445 4.23 -1.01 -29.60
CA ALA A 445 4.33 -1.74 -30.87
C ALA A 445 3.01 -1.81 -31.67
N PRO A 446 1.83 -2.09 -31.08
CA PRO A 446 0.58 -2.14 -31.83
C PRO A 446 0.14 -0.80 -32.45
N ARG A 447 0.69 0.33 -31.97
CA ARG A 447 0.34 1.71 -32.38
C ARG A 447 1.55 2.52 -32.85
N ILE A 448 2.71 1.87 -33.04
CA ILE A 448 3.94 2.56 -33.46
C ILE A 448 3.77 3.13 -34.88
N LEU A 449 4.23 4.37 -35.09
CA LEU A 449 4.16 5.00 -36.40
C LEU A 449 5.30 4.51 -37.30
N LYS A 450 5.10 4.62 -38.62
CA LYS A 450 6.12 4.27 -39.62
C LYS A 450 7.38 5.12 -39.45
N GLU A 451 7.23 6.41 -39.15
CA GLU A 451 8.38 7.30 -38.92
C GLU A 451 9.20 6.90 -37.68
N ASP A 452 8.53 6.37 -36.64
CA ASP A 452 9.21 5.90 -35.43
C ASP A 452 10.05 4.64 -35.71
N ILE A 453 9.53 3.71 -36.53
CA ILE A 453 10.28 2.52 -36.99
C ILE A 453 11.54 2.93 -37.75
N GLU A 454 11.42 3.87 -38.69
CA GLU A 454 12.59 4.38 -39.42
C GLU A 454 13.59 5.08 -38.51
N THR A 455 13.10 5.85 -37.53
CA THR A 455 13.94 6.58 -36.60
C THR A 455 14.76 5.60 -35.75
N ILE A 456 14.12 4.55 -35.22
CA ILE A 456 14.79 3.49 -34.45
C ILE A 456 15.82 2.77 -35.33
N TRP A 457 15.46 2.44 -36.57
CA TRP A 457 16.38 1.80 -37.50
C TRP A 457 17.59 2.68 -37.81
N LYS A 458 17.37 3.98 -38.10
CA LYS A 458 18.45 4.94 -38.37
C LYS A 458 19.39 5.13 -37.16
N MET A 459 18.98 4.79 -35.94
CA MET A 459 19.86 4.84 -34.77
C MET A 459 20.95 3.76 -34.77
N GLN A 460 20.89 2.77 -35.66
CA GLN A 460 21.95 1.76 -35.81
C GLN A 460 23.22 2.31 -36.47
N TYR A 461 23.07 3.36 -37.30
CA TYR A 461 24.18 3.95 -38.03
C TYR A 461 25.21 4.56 -37.09
N ALA A 462 26.50 4.30 -37.36
CA ALA A 462 27.65 4.80 -36.61
C ALA A 462 27.75 4.34 -35.12
N ARG A 463 27.12 3.21 -34.75
CA ARG A 463 27.23 2.61 -33.42
C ARG A 463 27.99 1.27 -33.41
N SER A 464 28.30 0.74 -32.23
CA SER A 464 29.01 -0.54 -32.08
C SER A 464 28.15 -1.73 -32.51
N LEU A 465 28.76 -2.83 -32.94
CA LEU A 465 28.04 -4.04 -33.37
C LEU A 465 27.12 -4.61 -32.26
N VAL A 466 27.52 -4.47 -30.99
CA VAL A 466 26.67 -4.84 -29.83
C VAL A 466 25.42 -3.97 -29.74
N THR A 467 25.56 -2.67 -30.03
CA THR A 467 24.43 -1.73 -30.04
C THR A 467 23.46 -2.05 -31.19
N VAL A 468 23.99 -2.41 -32.35
CA VAL A 468 23.21 -2.86 -33.50
C VAL A 468 22.44 -4.14 -33.15
N ASP A 469 23.09 -5.14 -32.57
CA ASP A 469 22.45 -6.39 -32.13
C ASP A 469 21.29 -6.16 -31.14
N HIS A 470 21.50 -5.27 -30.16
CA HIS A 470 20.46 -4.87 -29.22
C HIS A 470 19.27 -4.16 -29.90
N LEU A 471 19.52 -3.23 -30.84
CA LEU A 471 18.46 -2.53 -31.59
C LEU A 471 17.66 -3.48 -32.50
N LEU A 472 18.33 -4.44 -33.14
CA LEU A 472 17.68 -5.45 -33.96
C LEU A 472 16.86 -6.42 -33.08
N SER A 473 17.38 -6.83 -31.92
CA SER A 473 16.63 -7.63 -30.95
C SER A 473 15.37 -6.93 -30.45
N LEU A 474 15.45 -5.63 -30.16
CA LEU A 474 14.29 -4.79 -29.85
C LEU A 474 13.25 -4.81 -30.98
N THR A 475 13.70 -4.61 -32.22
CA THR A 475 12.84 -4.60 -33.41
C THR A 475 12.17 -5.94 -33.63
N ALA A 476 12.90 -7.06 -33.47
CA ALA A 476 12.32 -8.40 -33.53
C ALA A 476 11.24 -8.61 -32.47
N SER A 477 11.48 -8.19 -31.22
CA SER A 477 10.50 -8.29 -30.13
C SER A 477 9.21 -7.55 -30.48
N ALA A 478 9.34 -6.29 -30.91
CA ALA A 478 8.21 -5.46 -31.27
C ALA A 478 7.43 -5.99 -32.49
N ALA A 479 8.14 -6.52 -33.49
CA ALA A 479 7.55 -7.06 -34.72
C ALA A 479 6.54 -8.19 -34.45
N THR A 480 6.70 -8.96 -33.37
CA THR A 480 5.73 -9.98 -32.96
C THR A 480 4.34 -9.41 -32.61
N LYS A 481 4.26 -8.11 -32.32
CA LYS A 481 3.04 -7.38 -31.92
C LYS A 481 2.54 -6.41 -32.99
N PHE A 482 3.20 -6.33 -34.14
CA PHE A 482 2.81 -5.47 -35.25
C PHE A 482 1.57 -6.00 -35.96
N ASN A 483 0.80 -5.08 -36.54
CA ASN A 483 -0.20 -5.44 -37.55
C ASN A 483 0.45 -5.72 -38.91
N LEU A 484 -0.33 -6.27 -39.86
CA LEU A 484 0.19 -6.68 -41.17
C LEU A 484 0.77 -5.52 -41.99
N GLU A 485 0.21 -4.30 -41.89
CA GLU A 485 0.73 -3.12 -42.60
C GLU A 485 2.08 -2.64 -42.06
N GLN A 486 2.22 -2.58 -40.73
CA GLN A 486 3.47 -2.21 -40.06
C GLN A 486 4.58 -3.22 -40.37
N LEU A 487 4.23 -4.51 -40.40
CA LEU A 487 5.19 -5.56 -40.66
C LEU A 487 5.64 -5.59 -42.12
N ASN A 488 4.73 -5.42 -43.08
CA ASN A 488 5.10 -5.29 -44.49
C ASN A 488 6.00 -4.07 -44.71
N TYR A 489 5.70 -2.94 -44.06
CA TYR A 489 6.56 -1.76 -44.13
C TYR A 489 7.97 -2.02 -43.57
N LEU A 490 8.07 -2.71 -42.42
CA LEU A 490 9.37 -3.07 -41.86
C LEU A 490 10.16 -3.97 -42.82
N ILE A 491 9.51 -4.96 -43.44
CA ILE A 491 10.15 -5.86 -44.41
C ILE A 491 10.63 -5.09 -45.64
N ASP A 492 9.78 -4.25 -46.24
CA ASP A 492 10.15 -3.43 -47.40
C ASP A 492 11.29 -2.45 -47.05
N PHE A 493 11.32 -1.95 -45.81
CA PHE A 493 12.39 -1.07 -45.35
C PHE A 493 13.71 -1.82 -45.16
N ILE A 494 13.68 -3.04 -44.62
CA ILE A 494 14.84 -3.93 -44.49
C ILE A 494 15.42 -4.24 -45.88
N ASP A 495 14.56 -4.62 -46.82
CA ASP A 495 14.93 -4.94 -48.20
C ASP A 495 15.63 -3.75 -48.90
N ASN A 496 15.07 -2.54 -48.75
CA ASN A 496 15.72 -1.33 -49.27
C ASN A 496 17.06 -1.01 -48.58
N SER A 497 17.19 -1.29 -47.29
CA SER A 497 18.42 -1.02 -46.53
C SER A 497 19.54 -2.01 -46.86
N TRP A 498 19.21 -3.26 -47.21
CA TRP A 498 20.14 -4.37 -47.47
C TRP A 498 21.32 -3.99 -48.37
N LYS A 499 21.02 -3.24 -49.45
CA LYS A 499 21.98 -2.82 -50.48
C LYS A 499 22.99 -1.78 -50.00
N THR A 500 22.70 -1.12 -48.89
CA THR A 500 23.51 0.01 -48.37
C THR A 500 24.30 -0.35 -47.11
N GLU A 501 24.06 -1.52 -46.53
CA GLU A 501 24.62 -1.94 -45.24
C GLU A 501 25.92 -2.74 -45.39
N THR A 502 26.71 -2.81 -44.31
CA THR A 502 27.96 -3.58 -44.28
C THR A 502 27.74 -5.07 -44.03
N ILE A 503 28.65 -5.96 -44.47
CA ILE A 503 28.55 -7.42 -44.32
C ILE A 503 28.21 -7.88 -42.88
N PRO A 504 28.84 -7.36 -41.80
CA PRO A 504 28.48 -7.76 -40.43
C PRO A 504 27.05 -7.37 -40.03
N ILE A 505 26.51 -6.29 -40.60
CA ILE A 505 25.13 -5.84 -40.37
C ILE A 505 24.17 -6.69 -41.19
N GLN A 506 24.53 -7.06 -42.41
CA GLN A 506 23.78 -7.99 -43.26
C GLN A 506 23.56 -9.36 -42.58
N GLU A 507 24.60 -9.95 -41.96
CA GLU A 507 24.45 -11.18 -41.16
C GLU A 507 23.41 -11.01 -40.04
N LYS A 508 23.42 -9.86 -39.37
CA LYS A 508 22.48 -9.54 -38.29
C LYS A 508 21.07 -9.25 -38.79
N ILE A 509 20.91 -8.70 -39.99
CA ILE A 509 19.61 -8.53 -40.65
C ILE A 509 18.99 -9.89 -40.96
N ILE A 510 19.78 -10.88 -41.40
CA ILE A 510 19.27 -12.25 -41.62
C ILE A 510 18.81 -12.87 -40.29
N GLU A 511 19.57 -12.69 -39.20
CA GLU A 511 19.15 -13.15 -37.86
C GLU A 511 17.83 -12.48 -37.42
N LEU A 512 17.67 -11.19 -37.69
CA LEU A 512 16.44 -10.43 -37.45
C LEU A 512 15.26 -11.01 -38.23
N LEU A 513 15.38 -11.15 -39.55
CA LEU A 513 14.33 -11.70 -40.41
C LEU A 513 13.94 -13.11 -39.96
N GLY A 514 14.91 -13.94 -39.58
CA GLY A 514 14.66 -15.24 -38.99
C GLY A 514 13.91 -15.18 -37.65
N ALA A 515 14.22 -14.19 -36.79
CA ALA A 515 13.52 -13.99 -35.53
C ALA A 515 12.07 -13.52 -35.73
N ILE A 516 11.85 -12.57 -36.65
CA ILE A 516 10.50 -12.10 -37.03
C ILE A 516 9.70 -13.27 -37.61
N GLY A 517 10.26 -14.01 -38.57
CA GLY A 517 9.58 -15.13 -39.23
C GLY A 517 9.15 -16.24 -38.27
N ARG A 518 9.90 -16.51 -37.20
CA ARG A 518 9.51 -17.46 -36.14
C ARG A 518 8.34 -16.97 -35.28
N GLY A 519 8.17 -15.66 -35.15
CA GLY A 519 7.17 -15.03 -34.27
C GLY A 519 5.85 -14.66 -34.96
N CYS A 520 5.78 -14.73 -36.29
CA CYS A 520 4.64 -14.21 -37.06
C CYS A 520 3.66 -15.29 -37.56
N GLN A 521 2.46 -14.84 -37.96
CA GLN A 521 1.44 -15.69 -38.58
C GLN A 521 1.86 -16.15 -39.99
N LYS A 522 1.20 -17.19 -40.52
CA LYS A 522 1.58 -17.89 -41.78
C LYS A 522 1.84 -16.96 -42.97
N ASP A 523 1.01 -15.94 -43.18
CA ASP A 523 1.10 -15.06 -44.36
C ASP A 523 2.35 -14.16 -44.32
N CYS A 524 2.78 -13.74 -43.13
CA CYS A 524 4.02 -12.99 -42.93
C CYS A 524 5.26 -13.86 -43.16
N ALA A 525 5.23 -15.11 -42.69
CA ALA A 525 6.34 -16.03 -42.88
C ALA A 525 6.63 -16.29 -44.37
N ALA A 526 5.59 -16.37 -45.20
CA ALA A 526 5.76 -16.49 -46.66
C ALA A 526 6.49 -15.30 -47.26
N ARG A 527 6.10 -14.07 -46.88
CA ARG A 527 6.74 -12.83 -47.37
C ARG A 527 8.20 -12.71 -46.93
N ILE A 528 8.52 -13.09 -45.68
CA ILE A 528 9.90 -13.10 -45.20
C ILE A 528 10.76 -14.10 -45.97
N LEU A 529 10.21 -15.27 -46.29
CA LEU A 529 10.91 -16.27 -47.09
C LEU A 529 11.14 -15.80 -48.53
N GLU A 530 10.20 -15.08 -49.14
CA GLU A 530 10.39 -14.42 -50.44
C GLU A 530 11.55 -13.43 -50.39
N VAL A 531 11.58 -12.53 -49.40
CA VAL A 531 12.65 -11.53 -49.27
C VAL A 531 14.01 -12.18 -48.99
N LEU A 532 14.07 -13.20 -48.13
CA LEU A 532 15.30 -13.97 -47.92
C LEU A 532 15.77 -14.69 -49.19
N TRP A 533 14.83 -15.18 -50.01
CA TRP A 533 15.14 -15.78 -51.30
C TRP A 533 15.72 -14.75 -52.25
N ASP A 534 15.08 -13.59 -52.38
CA ASP A 534 15.55 -12.51 -53.25
C ASP A 534 16.93 -12.01 -52.82
N MET A 535 17.15 -11.75 -51.52
CA MET A 535 18.45 -11.36 -50.97
C MET A 535 19.58 -12.38 -51.23
N ALA A 536 19.26 -13.67 -51.25
CA ALA A 536 20.23 -14.74 -51.53
C ALA A 536 20.56 -14.87 -53.02
N HIS A 537 19.74 -14.30 -53.90
CA HIS A 537 19.89 -14.33 -55.36
C HIS A 537 20.26 -12.94 -55.93
N GLU A 538 20.45 -11.92 -55.08
CA GLU A 538 21.08 -10.66 -55.47
C GLU A 538 22.60 -10.83 -55.48
N ASP A 539 23.20 -10.72 -56.67
CA ASP A 539 24.65 -10.86 -56.94
C ASP A 539 25.52 -9.76 -56.28
#